data_AF-A0A1F5C649-F1
#
_entry.id   AF-A0A1F5C649-F1
#
_cell.length_a   1.000
_cell.length_b   1.000
_cell.length_c   1.000
_cell.angle_alpha   90.00
_cell.angle_beta   90.00
_cell.angle_gamma   90.00
#
_symmetry.space_group_name_H-M   'P 1'
#
loop_
_entity.id
_entity.type
_entity.pdbx_description
1 polymer ?
#
loop_
_entity_poly.entity_id
_entity_poly.type
_entity_poly.pdbx_seq_one_letter_code
_entity_poly.pdbx_strand_id
1 'polypeptide(L)'
;MYEIYKFLHGIGILMTVGVITASLIYGWYKKLFPNNKLLTKIQFPYKWISPSVKIGLVVLIISGLGMYAERAEQFNSSAVFWIKMGFVLALVINNIWLNSILKPKGKKIFSDPVLANSPEALKLKKTFNFAENLSLFLWFTTMIVSFLLPEGREERGGREF
;
A
#
# COMPACT_ATOMS: atom_id res chain seq x y z
N MET A 1 15.23 4.79 -20.93
CA MET A 1 13.89 4.17 -20.70
C MET A 1 13.23 4.65 -19.41
N TYR A 2 14.01 5.27 -18.51
CA TYR A 2 13.59 5.87 -17.25
C TYR A 2 12.22 6.59 -17.23
N GLU A 3 11.92 7.51 -18.15
CA GLU A 3 10.64 8.27 -18.12
C GLU A 3 9.41 7.37 -18.30
N ILE A 4 9.52 6.30 -19.09
CA ILE A 4 8.44 5.31 -19.25
C ILE A 4 8.23 4.57 -17.93
N TYR A 5 9.31 4.14 -17.27
CA TYR A 5 9.21 3.48 -15.97
C TYR A 5 8.63 4.42 -14.91
N LYS A 6 9.05 5.69 -14.87
CA LYS A 6 8.50 6.69 -13.96
C LYS A 6 7.00 6.91 -14.16
N PHE A 7 6.55 7.00 -15.41
CA PHE A 7 5.12 7.10 -15.75
C PHE A 7 4.34 5.86 -15.30
N LEU A 8 4.84 4.66 -15.62
CA LEU A 8 4.23 3.40 -15.18
C LEU A 8 4.21 3.27 -13.66
N HIS A 9 5.26 3.73 -12.98
CA HIS A 9 5.33 3.74 -11.53
C HIS A 9 4.23 4.62 -10.94
N GLY A 10 4.02 5.82 -11.51
CA GLY A 10 2.90 6.70 -11.15
C GLY A 10 1.52 6.04 -11.33
N ILE A 11 1.31 5.32 -12.44
CA ILE A 11 0.07 4.53 -12.64
C ILE A 11 -0.09 3.47 -11.56
N GLY A 12 0.98 2.74 -11.25
CA GLY A 12 0.98 1.72 -10.21
C GLY A 12 0.62 2.29 -8.83
N ILE A 13 1.17 3.46 -8.47
CA ILE A 13 0.80 4.21 -7.25
C ILE A 13 -0.71 4.54 -7.26
N LEU A 14 -1.23 5.12 -8.35
CA LEU A 14 -2.64 5.50 -8.45
C LEU A 14 -3.58 4.30 -8.32
N MET A 15 -3.25 3.18 -8.99
CA MET A 15 -4.03 1.95 -8.93
C MET A 15 -4.00 1.28 -7.55
N THR A 16 -2.94 1.45 -6.77
CA THR A 16 -2.82 0.86 -5.43
C THR A 16 -3.35 1.80 -4.38
N VAL A 17 -2.65 2.91 -4.13
CA VAL A 17 -2.97 3.89 -3.09
C VAL A 17 -4.32 4.54 -3.36
N GLY A 18 -4.63 4.89 -4.61
CA GLY A 18 -5.91 5.50 -4.96
C GLY A 18 -7.10 4.57 -4.69
N VAL A 19 -6.99 3.29 -5.08
CA VAL A 19 -8.06 2.31 -4.83
C VAL A 19 -8.19 1.99 -3.34
N ILE A 20 -7.09 1.84 -2.61
CA ILE A 20 -7.11 1.62 -1.15
C ILE A 20 -7.75 2.83 -0.45
N THR A 21 -7.35 4.05 -0.82
CA THR A 21 -7.88 5.29 -0.23
C THR A 21 -9.37 5.45 -0.51
N ALA A 22 -9.81 5.21 -1.76
CA ALA A 22 -11.23 5.24 -2.11
C ALA A 22 -12.04 4.21 -1.31
N SER A 23 -11.47 3.02 -1.08
CA SER A 23 -12.10 1.96 -0.28
C SER A 23 -12.25 2.36 1.19
N LEU A 24 -11.24 3.03 1.77
CA LEU A 24 -11.29 3.57 3.12
C LEU A 24 -12.33 4.67 3.27
N ILE A 25 -12.34 5.63 2.35
CA ILE A 25 -13.30 6.73 2.33
C ILE A 25 -14.72 6.17 2.25
N TYR A 26 -14.97 5.22 1.35
CA TYR A 26 -16.26 4.58 1.22
C TYR A 26 -16.68 3.83 2.50
N GLY A 27 -15.75 3.07 3.12
CA GLY A 27 -16.01 2.38 4.39
C GLY A 27 -16.35 3.33 5.53
N TRP A 28 -15.63 4.46 5.63
CA TRP A 28 -15.87 5.50 6.63
C TRP A 28 -17.21 6.20 6.40
N TYR A 29 -17.51 6.56 5.15
CA TYR A 29 -18.78 7.18 4.76
C TYR A 29 -19.98 6.27 5.09
N LYS A 30 -19.88 4.97 4.79
CA LYS A 30 -20.91 3.98 5.15
C LYS A 30 -21.13 3.87 6.66
N LYS A 31 -20.07 3.98 7.46
CA LYS A 31 -20.16 3.95 8.92
C LYS A 31 -20.85 5.18 9.49
N LEU A 32 -20.59 6.36 8.93
CA LEU A 32 -21.19 7.62 9.37
C LEU A 32 -22.65 7.80 8.92
N PHE A 33 -22.98 7.29 7.72
CA PHE A 33 -24.30 7.48 7.11
C PHE A 33 -24.96 6.14 6.72
N PRO A 34 -25.27 5.26 7.69
CA PRO A 34 -25.73 3.89 7.41
C PRO A 34 -27.07 3.82 6.64
N ASN A 35 -27.92 4.85 6.76
CA ASN A 35 -29.25 4.90 6.14
C ASN A 35 -29.31 5.72 4.84
N ASN A 36 -28.16 6.08 4.26
CA ASN A 36 -28.15 6.93 3.07
C ASN A 36 -28.58 6.14 1.81
N LYS A 37 -29.66 6.58 1.15
CA LYS A 37 -30.20 5.97 -0.07
C LYS A 37 -29.26 6.03 -1.28
N LEU A 38 -28.26 6.92 -1.29
CA LEU A 38 -27.21 6.95 -2.32
C LEU A 38 -26.22 5.80 -2.15
N LEU A 39 -25.89 5.43 -0.90
CA LEU A 39 -25.00 4.32 -0.59
C LEU A 39 -25.56 2.97 -1.01
N THR A 40 -26.89 2.80 -0.98
CA THR A 40 -27.54 1.58 -1.48
C THR A 40 -27.55 1.50 -3.01
N LYS A 41 -27.47 2.63 -3.71
CA LYS A 41 -27.36 2.69 -5.18
C LYS A 41 -25.92 2.56 -5.68
N ILE A 42 -24.95 3.09 -4.95
CA ILE A 42 -23.52 2.99 -5.29
C ILE A 42 -23.00 1.64 -4.77
N GLN A 43 -23.09 0.61 -5.61
CA GLN A 43 -22.35 -0.62 -5.36
C GLN A 43 -20.88 -0.37 -5.63
N PHE A 44 -20.12 0.01 -4.60
CA PHE A 44 -18.68 0.13 -4.77
C PHE A 44 -18.14 -1.22 -5.27
N PRO A 45 -17.37 -1.25 -6.37
CA PRO A 45 -16.96 -2.48 -7.03
C PRO A 45 -15.89 -3.25 -6.24
N TYR A 46 -16.23 -3.78 -5.06
CA TYR A 46 -15.30 -4.50 -4.18
C TYR A 46 -14.62 -5.67 -4.88
N LYS A 47 -15.31 -6.30 -5.83
CA LYS A 47 -14.77 -7.38 -6.68
C LYS A 47 -13.60 -6.94 -7.55
N TRP A 48 -13.52 -5.66 -7.91
CA TRP A 48 -12.46 -5.09 -8.75
C TRP A 48 -11.31 -4.49 -7.94
N ILE A 49 -11.52 -4.16 -6.65
CA ILE A 49 -10.46 -3.64 -5.76
C ILE A 49 -9.27 -4.60 -5.71
N SER A 50 -9.50 -5.87 -5.40
CA SER A 50 -8.40 -6.81 -5.18
C SER A 50 -7.55 -7.06 -6.44
N PRO A 51 -8.14 -7.30 -7.63
CA PRO A 51 -7.39 -7.37 -8.88
C PRO A 51 -6.63 -6.08 -9.21
N SER A 52 -7.26 -4.91 -9.10
CA SER A 52 -6.62 -3.63 -9.42
C SER A 52 -5.42 -3.34 -8.52
N VAL A 53 -5.53 -3.60 -7.21
CA VAL A 53 -4.43 -3.45 -6.26
C VAL A 53 -3.28 -4.42 -6.59
N LYS A 54 -3.58 -5.68 -6.96
CA LYS A 54 -2.55 -6.65 -7.34
C LYS A 54 -1.81 -6.24 -8.62
N ILE A 55 -2.55 -5.83 -9.65
CA ILE A 55 -1.97 -5.37 -10.91
C ILE A 55 -1.13 -4.12 -10.66
N GLY A 56 -1.66 -3.14 -9.94
CA GLY A 56 -0.93 -1.92 -9.58
C GLY A 56 0.36 -2.21 -8.81
N LEU A 57 0.35 -3.20 -7.90
CA LEU A 57 1.55 -3.63 -7.18
C LEU A 57 2.60 -4.25 -8.11
N VAL A 58 2.19 -5.10 -9.06
CA VAL A 58 3.11 -5.67 -10.05
C VAL A 58 3.72 -4.56 -10.91
N VAL A 59 2.90 -3.62 -11.39
CA VAL A 59 3.37 -2.47 -12.16
C VAL A 59 4.36 -1.64 -11.34
N LEU A 60 4.05 -1.34 -10.08
CA LEU A 60 4.95 -0.64 -9.14
C LEU A 60 6.31 -1.31 -9.02
N ILE A 61 6.33 -2.63 -8.80
CA ILE A 61 7.57 -3.38 -8.59
C ILE A 61 8.40 -3.37 -9.88
N ILE A 62 7.81 -3.74 -11.02
CA ILE A 62 8.54 -3.83 -12.30
C ILE A 62 9.08 -2.45 -12.70
N SER A 63 8.26 -1.41 -12.62
CA SER A 63 8.68 -0.04 -12.93
C SER A 63 9.72 0.49 -11.95
N GLY A 64 9.60 0.20 -10.65
CA GLY A 64 10.57 0.62 -9.64
C GLY A 64 11.93 -0.03 -9.85
N LEU A 65 11.95 -1.34 -10.17
CA LEU A 65 13.18 -2.05 -10.53
C LEU A 65 13.78 -1.51 -11.84
N GLY A 66 12.94 -1.19 -12.84
CA GLY A 66 13.39 -0.58 -14.09
C GLY A 66 14.02 0.81 -13.88
N MET A 67 13.39 1.65 -13.05
CA MET A 67 13.96 2.94 -12.65
C MET A 67 15.30 2.76 -11.93
N TYR A 68 15.37 1.84 -10.97
CA TYR A 68 16.58 1.54 -10.22
C TYR A 68 17.72 1.07 -11.14
N ALA A 69 17.44 0.14 -12.06
CA ALA A 69 18.45 -0.40 -12.98
C ALA A 69 19.08 0.67 -13.87
N GLU A 70 18.30 1.67 -14.31
CA GLU A 70 18.81 2.75 -15.17
C GLU A 70 19.65 3.80 -14.44
N ARG A 71 19.51 3.92 -13.10
CA ARG A 71 20.18 4.95 -12.30
C ARG A 71 20.68 4.44 -10.94
N ALA A 72 21.17 3.20 -10.90
CA ALA A 72 21.48 2.50 -9.65
C ALA A 72 22.49 3.26 -8.77
N GLU A 73 23.52 3.87 -9.37
CA GLU A 73 24.52 4.65 -8.65
C GLU A 73 23.92 5.89 -7.95
N GLN A 74 22.99 6.59 -8.62
CA GLN A 74 22.28 7.73 -8.05
C GLN A 74 21.37 7.30 -6.89
N PHE A 75 20.67 6.17 -7.02
CA PHE A 75 19.80 5.67 -5.96
C PHE A 75 20.60 5.15 -4.76
N ASN A 76 21.69 4.42 -4.99
CA ASN A 76 22.47 3.82 -3.91
C ASN A 76 23.21 4.85 -3.04
N SER A 77 23.53 6.01 -3.60
CA SER A 77 24.11 7.13 -2.84
C SER A 77 23.07 7.97 -2.08
N SER A 78 21.78 7.79 -2.36
CA SER A 78 20.69 8.55 -1.76
C SER A 78 20.21 7.92 -0.44
N ALA A 79 20.46 8.58 0.69
CA ALA A 79 19.90 8.17 1.98
C ALA A 79 18.36 8.10 1.96
N VAL A 80 17.73 9.00 1.19
CA VAL A 80 16.28 9.05 1.01
C VAL A 80 15.77 7.78 0.33
N PHE A 81 16.49 7.28 -0.68
CA PHE A 81 16.13 6.02 -1.35
C PHE A 81 16.15 4.84 -0.36
N TRP A 82 17.19 4.72 0.47
CA TRP A 82 17.26 3.65 1.47
C TRP A 82 16.17 3.73 2.52
N ILE A 83 15.81 4.93 2.98
CA ILE A 83 14.68 5.13 3.90
C ILE A 83 13.37 4.65 3.25
N LYS A 84 13.12 5.01 1.99
CA LYS A 84 11.94 4.55 1.24
C LYS A 84 11.92 3.02 1.12
N MET A 85 13.04 2.42 0.74
CA MET A 85 13.15 0.97 0.62
C MET A 85 12.96 0.25 1.95
N GLY A 86 13.38 0.85 3.07
CA GLY A 86 13.10 0.35 4.41
C GLY A 86 11.59 0.30 4.72
N PHE A 87 10.85 1.35 4.40
CA PHE A 87 9.39 1.36 4.56
C PHE A 87 8.70 0.35 3.62
N VAL A 88 9.14 0.27 2.37
CA VAL A 88 8.62 -0.73 1.41
C VAL A 88 8.87 -2.15 1.92
N LEU A 89 10.07 -2.44 2.45
CA LEU A 89 10.40 -3.73 3.02
C LEU A 89 9.53 -4.06 4.23
N ALA A 90 9.34 -3.12 5.16
CA ALA A 90 8.44 -3.28 6.30
C ALA A 90 7.01 -3.59 5.85
N LEU A 91 6.54 -2.93 4.78
CA LEU A 91 5.23 -3.14 4.19
C LEU A 91 5.09 -4.54 3.60
N VAL A 92 6.10 -5.01 2.85
CA VAL A 92 6.15 -6.36 2.29
C VAL A 92 6.12 -7.41 3.41
N ILE A 93 6.95 -7.26 4.44
CA ILE A 93 7.00 -8.18 5.59
C ILE A 93 5.63 -8.24 6.28
N ASN A 94 5.02 -7.09 6.55
CA ASN A 94 3.71 -7.04 7.19
C ASN A 94 2.61 -7.68 6.32
N ASN A 95 2.65 -7.46 5.00
CA ASN A 95 1.69 -8.07 4.08
C ASN A 95 1.88 -9.59 3.95
N ILE A 96 3.11 -10.10 3.99
CA ILE A 96 3.39 -11.54 4.05
C ILE A 96 2.84 -12.12 5.36
N TRP A 97 3.11 -11.48 6.49
CA TRP A 97 2.59 -11.93 7.79
C TRP A 97 1.05 -11.97 7.81
N LEU A 98 0.40 -10.94 7.27
CA LEU A 98 -1.06 -10.85 7.19
C LEU A 98 -1.64 -11.95 6.29
N ASN A 99 -1.07 -12.19 5.10
CA ASN A 99 -1.62 -13.13 4.13
C ASN A 99 -1.26 -14.60 4.40
N SER A 100 -0.05 -14.86 4.89
CA SER A 100 0.46 -16.23 5.08
C SER A 100 0.23 -16.76 6.49
N ILE A 101 0.09 -15.88 7.50
CA ILE A 101 -0.03 -16.30 8.90
C ILE A 101 -1.39 -15.92 9.48
N LEU A 102 -1.79 -14.64 9.41
CA LEU A 102 -3.03 -14.18 10.03
C LEU A 102 -4.29 -14.66 9.29
N LYS A 103 -4.37 -14.49 7.96
CA LYS A 103 -5.51 -14.92 7.12
C LYS A 103 -5.86 -16.40 7.27
N PRO A 104 -4.91 -17.35 7.17
CA PRO A 104 -5.22 -18.76 7.35
C PRO A 104 -5.71 -19.08 8.77
N LYS A 105 -5.11 -18.48 9.80
CA LYS A 105 -5.56 -18.65 11.19
C LYS A 105 -6.96 -18.07 11.39
N GLY A 106 -7.24 -16.90 10.84
CA GLY A 106 -8.55 -16.25 10.89
C GLY A 106 -9.62 -17.09 10.21
N LYS A 107 -9.31 -17.66 9.04
CA LYS A 107 -10.25 -18.54 8.34
C LYS A 107 -10.65 -19.74 9.19
N LYS A 108 -9.72 -20.35 9.92
CA LYS A 108 -9.99 -21.50 10.81
C LYS A 108 -10.83 -21.10 12.03
N ILE A 109 -10.48 -20.00 12.70
CA ILE A 109 -11.12 -19.59 13.96
C ILE A 109 -12.48 -18.93 13.74
N PHE A 110 -12.63 -18.11 12.69
CA PHE A 110 -13.89 -17.39 12.43
C PHE A 110 -14.91 -18.21 11.65
N SER A 111 -14.53 -19.35 11.05
CA SER A 111 -15.48 -20.28 10.43
C SER A 111 -16.18 -21.19 11.44
N ASP A 112 -15.63 -21.32 12.64
CA ASP A 112 -16.20 -22.14 13.72
C ASP A 112 -17.00 -21.24 14.68
N PRO A 113 -18.34 -21.41 14.77
CA PRO A 113 -19.20 -20.60 15.63
C PRO A 113 -18.83 -20.66 17.12
N VAL A 114 -18.25 -21.78 17.58
CA VAL A 114 -17.85 -21.99 18.97
C VAL A 114 -16.57 -21.21 19.27
N LEU A 115 -15.62 -21.21 18.33
CA LEU A 115 -14.34 -20.51 18.50
C LEU A 115 -14.44 -19.02 18.18
N ALA A 116 -15.42 -18.58 17.39
CA ALA A 116 -15.54 -17.19 16.93
C ALA A 116 -15.66 -16.14 18.05
N ASN A 117 -16.20 -16.53 19.22
CA ASN A 117 -16.33 -15.66 20.40
C ASN A 117 -15.28 -15.94 21.49
N SER A 118 -14.30 -16.81 21.21
CA SER A 118 -13.24 -17.13 22.15
C SER A 118 -12.29 -15.93 22.41
N PRO A 119 -11.60 -15.90 23.56
CA PRO A 119 -10.54 -14.92 23.81
C PRO A 119 -9.45 -14.92 22.72
N GLU A 120 -9.18 -16.09 22.12
CA GLU A 120 -8.23 -16.23 21.02
C GLU A 120 -8.72 -15.53 19.75
N ALA A 121 -10.00 -15.67 19.41
CA ALA A 121 -10.62 -14.97 18.27
C ALA A 121 -10.58 -13.44 18.46
N LEU A 122 -10.85 -12.95 19.66
CA LEU A 122 -10.75 -11.52 19.99
C LEU A 122 -9.31 -11.00 19.87
N LYS A 123 -8.33 -11.77 20.37
CA LYS A 123 -6.91 -11.43 20.23
C LYS A 123 -6.50 -11.41 18.77
N LEU A 124 -6.90 -12.42 17.99
CA LEU A 124 -6.59 -12.49 16.57
C LEU A 124 -7.21 -11.32 15.80
N LYS A 125 -8.46 -10.93 16.10
CA LYS A 125 -9.11 -9.76 15.51
C LYS A 125 -8.35 -8.46 15.80
N LYS A 126 -7.86 -8.27 17.04
CA LYS A 126 -7.01 -7.12 17.38
C LYS A 126 -5.71 -7.12 16.57
N THR A 127 -5.06 -8.28 16.44
CA THR A 127 -3.84 -8.41 15.63
C THR A 127 -4.08 -8.14 14.16
N PHE A 128 -5.20 -8.61 13.59
CA PHE A 128 -5.61 -8.28 12.22
C PHE A 128 -5.75 -6.77 12.03
N ASN A 129 -6.55 -6.12 12.88
CA ASN A 129 -6.77 -4.68 12.79
C ASN A 129 -5.45 -3.91 12.92
N PHE A 130 -4.56 -4.34 13.81
CA PHE A 130 -3.23 -3.74 13.94
C PHE A 130 -2.41 -3.89 12.66
N ALA A 131 -2.33 -5.10 12.09
CA ALA A 131 -1.57 -5.35 10.86
C ALA A 131 -2.13 -4.60 9.65
N GLU A 132 -3.46 -4.48 9.54
CA GLU A 132 -4.12 -3.68 8.50
C GLU A 132 -3.81 -2.19 8.67
N ASN A 133 -3.95 -1.65 9.87
CA ASN A 133 -3.62 -0.24 10.16
C ASN A 133 -2.12 0.05 9.97
N LEU A 134 -1.25 -0.88 10.32
CA LEU A 134 0.19 -0.76 10.07
C LEU A 134 0.49 -0.73 8.56
N SER A 135 -0.19 -1.56 7.76
CA SER A 135 -0.07 -1.51 6.30
C SER A 135 -0.45 -0.15 5.75
N LEU A 136 -1.58 0.41 6.20
CA LEU A 136 -2.04 1.74 5.79
C LEU A 136 -1.05 2.82 6.20
N PHE A 137 -0.60 2.78 7.45
CA PHE A 137 0.40 3.72 7.96
C PHE A 137 1.68 3.69 7.14
N LEU A 138 2.20 2.50 6.82
CA LEU A 138 3.41 2.33 6.00
C LEU A 138 3.19 2.83 4.57
N TRP A 139 2.04 2.56 3.96
CA TRP A 139 1.70 3.09 2.63
C TRP A 139 1.74 4.61 2.61
N PHE A 140 1.01 5.27 3.53
CA PHE A 140 0.96 6.72 3.58
C PHE A 140 2.32 7.34 3.95
N THR A 141 3.05 6.73 4.89
CA THR A 141 4.39 7.21 5.27
C THR A 141 5.36 7.13 4.08
N THR A 142 5.35 6.02 3.33
CA THR A 142 6.20 5.88 2.12
C THR A 142 5.88 6.96 1.09
N MET A 143 4.60 7.28 0.89
CA MET A 143 4.16 8.34 -0.02
C MET A 143 4.58 9.73 0.47
N ILE A 144 4.41 10.02 1.76
CA ILE A 144 4.79 11.30 2.37
C ILE A 144 6.30 11.50 2.27
N VAL A 145 7.10 10.49 2.61
CA VAL A 145 8.56 10.51 2.46
C VAL A 145 8.95 10.76 1.00
N SER A 146 8.22 10.17 0.06
CA SER A 146 8.46 10.37 -1.37
C SER A 146 8.16 11.78 -1.87
N PHE A 147 7.20 12.47 -1.26
CA PHE A 147 6.85 13.83 -1.61
C PHE A 147 7.73 14.88 -0.88
N LEU A 148 8.05 14.64 0.39
CA LEU A 148 8.73 15.61 1.24
C LEU A 148 10.25 15.57 1.14
N LEU A 149 10.83 14.40 0.87
CA LEU A 149 12.28 14.25 0.74
C LEU A 149 12.62 14.12 -0.75
N PRO A 150 13.02 15.22 -1.42
CA PRO A 150 13.57 15.12 -2.75
C PRO A 150 14.81 14.23 -2.69
N GLU A 151 14.84 13.18 -3.50
CA GLU A 151 16.06 12.43 -3.77
C GLU A 151 17.08 13.45 -4.26
N GLY A 152 18.27 13.44 -3.65
CA GLY A 152 19.25 14.53 -3.66
C GLY A 152 19.25 15.35 -4.94
N ARG A 153 19.17 16.67 -4.76
CA ARG A 153 19.23 17.68 -5.83
C ARG A 153 20.13 17.18 -6.94
N GLU A 154 19.64 17.22 -8.18
CA GLU A 154 20.53 17.51 -9.30
C GLU A 154 21.46 18.61 -8.79
N GLU A 155 22.73 18.28 -8.59
CA GLU A 155 23.75 19.30 -8.62
C GLU A 155 23.40 20.11 -9.86
N ARG A 156 23.07 21.39 -9.64
CA ARG A 156 22.82 22.32 -10.71
C ARG A 156 24.11 22.35 -11.51
N GLY A 157 24.19 21.48 -12.51
CA GLY A 157 25.26 21.45 -13.47
C GLY A 157 25.32 22.84 -14.09
N GLY A 158 26.52 23.40 -14.02
CA GLY A 158 27.02 24.51 -14.81
C GLY A 158 25.97 25.44 -15.39
N ARG A 159 25.75 26.57 -14.73
CA ARG A 159 25.86 27.81 -15.50
C ARG A 159 27.33 28.13 -15.59
N GLU A 160 27.93 27.57 -16.64
CA GLU A 160 29.06 28.21 -17.31
C GLU A 160 28.65 29.63 -17.73
N PHE A 161 29.66 30.50 -17.76
CA PHE A 161 29.70 31.95 -18.01
C PHE A 161 29.55 32.85 -16.78
#